data_AF-A0A7X7MN33-F1
#
_entry.id   AF-A0A7X7MN33-F1
#
_cell.length_a   1.000
_cell.length_b   1.000
_cell.length_c   1.000
_cell.angle_alpha   90.00
_cell.angle_beta   90.00
_cell.angle_gamma   90.00
#
_symmetry.space_group_name_H-M   'P 1'
#
loop_
_entity.id
_entity.type
_entity.pdbx_description
1 polymer ?
#
loop_
_entity_poly.entity_id
_entity_poly.type
_entity_poly.pdbx_seq_one_letter_code
_entity_poly.pdbx_strand_id
1 'polypeptide(L)'
;MGGCLAVCWLAAGLATGIRAGAAETPSAAEREPVLRKIDWKQDAEARERIHYYRNRLPRELRRQNNFAWARADIPGLRKKEYYAHSRIQSLDSLSSRAAKKISGISPKPDLKDARFETLMVDYQGNIGGPNAIPRWFDTEYKIMEDIASRLPDPSVEGRILLFTELEPCRSCWGVMKQFLAIYTNIEIEVLYNWP
;
A
#
# COMPACT_ATOMS: atom_id res chain seq x y z
N MET A 1 -33.61 74.59 12.77
CA MET A 1 -34.45 73.38 12.90
C MET A 1 -34.84 72.93 11.51
N GLY A 2 -34.42 71.71 11.11
CA GLY A 2 -34.87 70.99 9.90
C GLY A 2 -34.46 71.64 8.57
N GLY A 3 -33.99 70.93 7.54
CA GLY A 3 -33.93 69.50 7.30
C GLY A 3 -33.65 69.32 5.81
N CYS A 4 -32.91 68.26 5.51
CA CYS A 4 -32.34 67.83 4.24
C CYS A 4 -33.28 67.82 3.02
N LEU A 5 -32.67 67.90 1.83
CA LEU A 5 -32.83 66.89 0.75
C LEU A 5 -31.78 67.14 -0.34
N ALA A 6 -30.79 66.26 -0.44
CA ALA A 6 -29.96 66.11 -1.63
C ALA A 6 -29.80 64.62 -1.91
N VAL A 7 -30.21 64.26 -3.12
CA VAL A 7 -30.31 62.91 -3.68
C VAL A 7 -28.90 62.36 -3.93
N CYS A 8 -28.58 61.19 -3.36
CA CYS A 8 -27.40 60.42 -3.75
C CYS A 8 -27.83 59.15 -4.48
N TRP A 9 -27.29 59.02 -5.68
CA TRP A 9 -27.45 57.89 -6.59
C TRP A 9 -26.82 56.61 -6.02
N LEU A 10 -27.57 55.52 -6.07
CA LEU A 10 -27.07 54.15 -5.85
C LEU A 10 -26.42 53.67 -7.14
N ALA A 11 -25.09 53.52 -7.15
CA ALA A 11 -24.38 52.71 -8.13
C ALA A 11 -24.13 51.32 -7.51
N ALA A 12 -24.84 50.30 -8.01
CA ALA A 12 -24.63 48.91 -7.65
C ALA A 12 -23.42 48.35 -8.41
N GLY A 13 -22.31 48.13 -7.71
CA GLY A 13 -21.17 47.35 -8.21
C GLY A 13 -21.29 45.89 -7.78
N LEU A 14 -21.57 45.00 -8.73
CA LEU A 14 -21.50 43.55 -8.54
C LEU A 14 -20.03 43.10 -8.61
N ALA A 15 -19.40 42.89 -7.45
CA ALA A 15 -18.13 42.19 -7.36
C ALA A 15 -18.42 40.68 -7.34
N THR A 16 -18.33 40.02 -8.50
CA THR A 16 -18.31 38.55 -8.59
C THR A 16 -16.95 38.03 -8.16
N GLY A 17 -16.80 37.72 -6.87
CA GLY A 17 -15.68 36.94 -6.37
C GLY A 17 -15.84 35.48 -6.78
N ILE A 18 -14.98 35.00 -7.68
CA ILE A 18 -14.79 33.56 -7.91
C ILE A 18 -14.07 33.02 -6.68
N ARG A 19 -14.79 32.31 -5.80
CA ARG A 19 -14.15 31.44 -4.81
C ARG A 19 -13.57 30.25 -5.56
N ALA A 20 -12.24 30.21 -5.66
CA ALA A 20 -11.54 28.97 -5.95
C ALA A 20 -11.92 27.95 -4.88
N GLY A 21 -12.63 26.89 -5.28
CA GLY A 21 -12.89 25.76 -4.40
C GLY A 21 -11.57 25.11 -4.04
N ALA A 22 -11.25 25.06 -2.74
CA ALA A 22 -10.21 24.20 -2.24
C ALA A 22 -10.59 22.76 -2.61
N ALA A 23 -9.70 22.02 -3.25
CA ALA A 23 -9.90 20.61 -3.55
C ALA A 23 -10.15 19.87 -2.23
N GLU A 24 -11.35 19.31 -2.06
CA GLU A 24 -11.69 18.49 -0.90
C GLU A 24 -10.76 17.27 -0.88
N THR A 25 -10.02 17.13 0.22
CA THR A 25 -9.21 15.94 0.47
C THR A 25 -10.17 14.75 0.63
N PRO A 26 -9.98 13.63 -0.09
CA PRO A 26 -10.83 12.46 0.07
C PRO A 26 -10.94 12.09 1.55
N SER A 27 -12.17 11.79 1.99
CA SER A 27 -12.39 11.20 3.32
C SER A 27 -11.44 10.02 3.49
N ALA A 28 -10.80 9.91 4.67
CA ALA A 28 -9.83 8.85 4.95
C ALA A 28 -10.34 7.42 4.66
N ALA A 29 -11.66 7.22 4.64
CA ALA A 29 -12.32 5.95 4.33
C ALA A 29 -12.36 5.57 2.84
N GLU A 30 -12.04 6.49 1.92
CA GLU A 30 -12.14 6.27 0.46
C GLU A 30 -10.78 6.28 -0.25
N ARG A 31 -9.68 6.42 0.50
CA ARG A 31 -8.33 6.44 -0.07
C ARG A 31 -7.99 5.09 -0.69
N GLU A 32 -7.53 5.13 -1.93
CA GLU A 32 -7.04 3.96 -2.66
C GLU A 32 -5.54 4.09 -2.95
N PRO A 33 -4.81 2.95 -3.02
CA PRO A 33 -3.46 2.95 -3.55
C PRO A 33 -3.45 3.43 -5.00
N VAL A 34 -2.36 4.05 -5.43
CA VAL A 34 -2.12 4.30 -6.86
C VAL A 34 -1.57 3.01 -7.47
N LEU A 35 -2.25 2.45 -8.48
CA LEU A 35 -1.82 1.22 -9.16
C LEU A 35 -1.33 1.54 -10.58
N ARG A 36 -0.15 1.04 -10.93
CA ARG A 36 0.34 1.07 -12.31
C ARG A 36 1.29 -0.08 -12.62
N LYS A 37 1.45 -0.38 -13.91
CA LYS A 37 2.52 -1.29 -14.34
C LYS A 37 3.89 -0.68 -14.06
N ILE A 38 4.84 -1.52 -13.69
CA ILE A 38 6.24 -1.13 -13.56
C ILE A 38 6.80 -0.75 -14.95
N ASP A 39 7.51 0.36 -15.01
CA ASP A 39 8.36 0.72 -16.14
C ASP A 39 9.80 0.41 -15.74
N TRP A 40 10.35 -0.69 -16.24
CA TRP A 40 11.68 -1.17 -15.85
C TRP A 40 12.84 -0.20 -16.17
N LYS A 41 12.61 0.81 -17.03
CA LYS A 41 13.58 1.86 -17.32
C LYS A 41 13.41 3.04 -16.36
N GLN A 42 12.19 3.49 -16.12
CA GLN A 42 11.92 4.63 -15.23
C GLN A 42 12.04 4.25 -13.75
N ASP A 43 11.65 3.04 -13.38
CA ASP A 43 11.70 2.49 -12.02
C ASP A 43 13.03 1.78 -11.75
N ALA A 44 14.14 2.31 -12.26
CA ALA A 44 15.46 1.65 -12.23
C ALA A 44 15.94 1.34 -10.80
N GLU A 45 15.69 2.24 -9.84
CA GLU A 45 16.02 2.01 -8.42
C GLU A 45 15.20 0.83 -7.87
N ALA A 46 13.87 0.84 -8.04
CA ALA A 46 13.01 -0.25 -7.60
C ALA A 46 13.45 -1.58 -8.24
N ARG A 47 13.77 -1.58 -9.53
CA ARG A 47 14.30 -2.76 -10.24
C ARG A 47 15.55 -3.32 -9.59
N GLU A 48 16.53 -2.48 -9.22
CA GLU A 48 17.76 -2.93 -8.56
C GLU A 48 17.46 -3.58 -7.21
N ARG A 49 16.57 -2.97 -6.42
CA ARG A 49 16.14 -3.52 -5.13
C ARG A 49 15.36 -4.82 -5.27
N ILE A 50 14.44 -4.90 -6.23
CA ILE A 50 13.71 -6.13 -6.58
C ILE A 50 14.69 -7.25 -6.92
N HIS A 51 15.64 -7.01 -7.82
CA HIS A 51 16.65 -8.00 -8.19
C HIS A 51 17.53 -8.42 -6.99
N TYR A 52 17.92 -7.47 -6.15
CA TYR A 52 18.67 -7.75 -4.94
C TYR A 52 17.93 -8.75 -4.04
N TYR A 53 16.67 -8.48 -3.69
CA TYR A 53 15.89 -9.36 -2.81
C TYR A 53 15.51 -10.70 -3.46
N ARG A 54 15.19 -10.71 -4.77
CA ARG A 54 14.97 -11.97 -5.50
C ARG A 54 16.19 -12.88 -5.42
N ASN A 55 17.40 -12.33 -5.56
CA ASN A 55 18.63 -13.13 -5.50
C ASN A 55 18.92 -13.74 -4.13
N ARG A 56 18.30 -13.22 -3.07
CA ARG A 56 18.38 -13.78 -1.72
C ARG A 56 17.54 -15.04 -1.54
N LEU A 57 16.44 -15.17 -2.28
CA LEU A 57 15.55 -16.33 -2.20
C LEU A 57 16.27 -17.67 -2.53
N PRO A 58 15.72 -18.81 -2.08
CA PRO A 58 16.08 -20.13 -2.60
C PRO A 58 16.01 -20.17 -4.12
N ARG A 59 16.91 -20.91 -4.77
CA ARG A 59 17.12 -20.88 -6.24
C ARG A 59 15.81 -21.15 -6.99
N GLU A 60 15.00 -22.05 -6.46
CA GLU A 60 13.73 -22.51 -7.00
C GLU A 60 12.70 -21.39 -7.03
N LEU A 61 12.74 -20.47 -6.06
CA LEU A 61 11.77 -19.38 -5.90
C LEU A 61 12.19 -18.09 -6.62
N ARG A 62 13.49 -17.91 -6.90
CA ARG A 62 14.00 -16.66 -7.54
C ARG A 62 13.33 -16.32 -8.87
N ARG A 63 12.88 -17.34 -9.60
CA ARG A 63 12.28 -17.21 -10.95
C ARG A 63 10.77 -17.44 -10.95
N GLN A 64 10.17 -17.65 -9.79
CA GLN A 64 8.72 -17.84 -9.68
C GLN A 64 8.02 -16.50 -9.49
N ASN A 65 6.72 -16.48 -9.82
CA ASN A 65 5.84 -15.38 -9.47
C ASN A 65 5.56 -15.37 -7.96
N ASN A 66 4.68 -14.46 -7.52
CA ASN A 66 4.32 -14.31 -6.10
C ASN A 66 5.49 -13.84 -5.23
N PHE A 67 6.36 -13.00 -5.79
CA PHE A 67 7.31 -12.19 -5.05
C PHE A 67 6.77 -10.78 -4.94
N ALA A 68 7.03 -10.14 -3.81
CA ALA A 68 6.85 -8.71 -3.64
C ALA A 68 8.04 -8.10 -2.90
N TRP A 69 8.25 -6.82 -3.15
CA TRP A 69 9.20 -5.97 -2.43
C TRP A 69 8.51 -4.65 -2.11
N ALA A 70 8.81 -4.02 -0.98
CA ALA A 70 8.35 -2.67 -0.70
C ALA A 70 9.44 -1.82 -0.06
N ARG A 71 9.43 -0.52 -0.35
CA ARG A 71 10.13 0.52 0.40
C ARG A 71 9.10 1.34 1.18
N ALA A 72 9.33 1.52 2.47
CA ALA A 72 8.48 2.29 3.38
C ALA A 72 9.27 3.49 3.93
N ASP A 73 9.09 4.63 3.29
CA ASP A 73 9.71 5.90 3.64
C ASP A 73 8.84 6.63 4.68
N ILE A 74 8.74 6.05 5.88
CA ILE A 74 7.92 6.54 6.99
C ILE A 74 8.82 6.82 8.20
N PRO A 75 8.75 8.00 8.85
CA PRO A 75 9.47 8.29 10.08
C PRO A 75 9.20 7.25 11.18
N GLY A 76 10.20 6.98 12.02
CA GLY A 76 10.08 5.99 13.11
C GLY A 76 10.32 4.52 12.70
N LEU A 77 10.17 4.15 11.43
CA LEU A 77 10.53 2.81 10.96
C LEU A 77 12.04 2.60 10.90
N ARG A 78 12.57 1.66 11.70
CA ARG A 78 13.97 1.21 11.61
C ARG A 78 14.25 0.36 10.37
N LYS A 79 13.27 -0.46 9.96
CA LYS A 79 13.31 -1.26 8.72
C LYS A 79 12.63 -0.47 7.62
N LYS A 80 13.34 -0.21 6.52
CA LYS A 80 12.81 0.57 5.38
C LYS A 80 12.38 -0.29 4.21
N GLU A 81 12.89 -1.51 4.12
CA GLU A 81 12.61 -2.39 2.99
C GLU A 81 12.09 -3.75 3.45
N TYR A 82 11.07 -4.21 2.74
CA TYR A 82 10.29 -5.38 3.03
C TYR A 82 10.23 -6.23 1.78
N TYR A 83 10.15 -7.54 1.95
CA TYR A 83 9.98 -8.44 0.81
C TYR A 83 9.35 -9.73 1.28
N ALA A 84 8.62 -10.38 0.39
CA ALA A 84 7.91 -11.61 0.69
C ALA A 84 7.87 -12.53 -0.53
N HIS A 85 7.65 -13.81 -0.27
CA HIS A 85 7.31 -14.78 -1.30
C HIS A 85 6.16 -15.66 -0.81
N SER A 86 5.11 -15.93 -1.60
CA SER A 86 3.91 -16.66 -1.13
C SER A 86 4.17 -18.11 -0.71
N ARG A 87 5.30 -18.69 -1.13
CA ARG A 87 5.73 -20.03 -0.67
C ARG A 87 6.53 -20.04 0.64
N ILE A 88 6.91 -18.87 1.17
CA ILE A 88 7.64 -18.76 2.44
C ILE A 88 6.71 -18.14 3.48
N GLN A 89 6.23 -18.98 4.41
CA GLN A 89 5.26 -18.58 5.43
C GLN A 89 5.91 -18.35 6.80
N SER A 90 6.97 -19.08 7.13
CA SER A 90 7.80 -18.82 8.30
C SER A 90 9.26 -19.16 8.01
N LEU A 91 10.14 -18.84 8.95
CA LEU A 91 11.57 -19.18 8.89
C LEU A 91 11.89 -20.49 9.64
N ASP A 92 10.94 -21.04 10.41
CA ASP A 92 11.20 -22.08 11.41
C ASP A 92 11.62 -23.41 10.79
N SER A 93 11.13 -23.71 9.59
CA SER A 93 11.48 -24.93 8.85
C SER A 93 12.77 -24.80 8.03
N LEU A 94 13.44 -23.65 8.07
CA LEU A 94 14.65 -23.39 7.29
C LEU A 94 15.91 -23.61 8.13
N SER A 95 16.94 -24.18 7.51
CA SER A 95 18.27 -24.20 8.13
C SER A 95 18.74 -22.78 8.48
N SER A 96 19.57 -22.62 9.52
CA SER A 96 20.09 -21.31 9.95
C SER A 96 20.79 -20.56 8.80
N ARG A 97 21.46 -21.28 7.90
CA ARG A 97 22.08 -20.70 6.70
C ARG A 97 21.03 -20.16 5.73
N ALA A 98 19.97 -20.92 5.47
CA ALA A 98 18.87 -20.49 4.60
C ALA A 98 18.12 -19.30 5.21
N ALA A 99 17.76 -19.37 6.49
CA ALA A 99 17.10 -18.29 7.22
C ALA A 99 17.95 -17.00 7.23
N LYS A 100 19.26 -17.10 7.48
CA LYS A 100 20.18 -15.94 7.41
C LYS A 100 20.21 -15.31 6.02
N LYS A 101 20.18 -16.13 4.96
CA LYS A 101 20.20 -15.64 3.57
C LYS A 101 18.97 -14.79 3.25
N ILE A 102 17.79 -15.21 3.71
CA ILE A 102 16.52 -14.48 3.55
C ILE A 102 16.12 -13.68 4.79
N SER A 103 17.09 -13.24 5.60
CA SER A 103 16.80 -12.38 6.75
C SER A 103 16.04 -11.12 6.32
N GLY A 104 15.05 -10.74 7.13
CA GLY A 104 14.18 -9.59 6.86
C GLY A 104 13.01 -9.86 5.91
N ILE A 105 12.81 -11.11 5.45
CA ILE A 105 11.57 -11.49 4.76
C ILE A 105 10.36 -11.30 5.67
N SER A 106 9.24 -10.85 5.11
CA SER A 106 7.96 -10.72 5.81
C SER A 106 7.25 -12.08 5.85
N PRO A 107 7.11 -12.70 7.03
CA PRO A 107 6.43 -13.98 7.19
C PRO A 107 4.91 -13.79 7.22
N LYS A 108 4.18 -14.90 7.26
CA LYS A 108 2.77 -14.88 7.64
C LYS A 108 2.67 -14.42 9.10
N PRO A 109 1.80 -13.45 9.44
CA PRO A 109 1.53 -13.15 10.85
C PRO A 109 0.84 -14.35 11.53
N ASP A 110 0.82 -14.37 12.86
CA ASP A 110 -0.21 -15.14 13.56
C ASP A 110 -1.57 -14.52 13.22
N LEU A 111 -2.52 -15.35 12.78
CA LEU A 111 -3.83 -14.85 12.36
C LEU A 111 -4.65 -14.33 13.54
N LYS A 112 -4.30 -14.69 14.78
CA LYS A 112 -4.94 -14.15 15.99
C LYS A 112 -4.55 -12.70 16.27
N ASP A 113 -3.36 -12.32 15.81
CA ASP A 113 -2.77 -10.99 16.02
C ASP A 113 -2.78 -10.15 14.72
N ALA A 114 -3.36 -10.69 13.65
CA ALA A 114 -3.48 -10.03 12.35
C ALA A 114 -4.31 -8.75 12.47
N ARG A 115 -3.82 -7.68 11.85
CA ARG A 115 -4.51 -6.37 11.84
C ARG A 115 -5.47 -6.23 10.68
N PHE A 116 -5.26 -7.01 9.62
CA PHE A 116 -6.03 -6.91 8.40
C PHE A 116 -6.77 -8.21 8.08
N GLU A 117 -7.96 -8.06 7.52
CA GLU A 117 -8.77 -9.17 7.06
C GLU A 117 -8.52 -9.45 5.59
N THR A 118 -8.57 -10.74 5.23
CA THR A 118 -8.49 -11.19 3.83
C THR A 118 -9.82 -11.74 3.37
N LEU A 119 -10.15 -11.51 2.10
CA LEU A 119 -11.30 -12.12 1.45
C LEU A 119 -10.93 -13.51 0.93
N MET A 120 -11.94 -14.37 0.83
CA MET A 120 -11.84 -15.62 0.07
C MET A 120 -11.91 -15.29 -1.41
N VAL A 121 -10.83 -15.51 -2.16
CA VAL A 121 -10.73 -15.17 -3.59
C VAL A 121 -10.12 -16.35 -4.35
N ASP A 122 -10.71 -16.71 -5.49
CA ASP A 122 -10.13 -17.73 -6.38
C ASP A 122 -9.08 -17.13 -7.33
N TYR A 123 -8.42 -17.99 -8.12
CA TYR A 123 -7.39 -17.55 -9.06
C TYR A 123 -7.94 -16.78 -10.28
N GLN A 124 -9.27 -16.73 -10.46
CA GLN A 124 -9.95 -15.93 -11.48
C GLN A 124 -10.43 -14.58 -10.92
N GLY A 125 -10.25 -14.33 -9.61
CA GLY A 125 -10.65 -13.10 -8.95
C GLY A 125 -12.10 -13.09 -8.44
N ASN A 126 -12.80 -14.22 -8.46
CA ASN A 126 -14.15 -14.33 -7.89
C ASN A 126 -14.07 -14.41 -6.36
N ILE A 127 -14.99 -13.71 -5.69
CA ILE A 127 -15.07 -13.66 -4.22
C ILE A 127 -16.08 -14.71 -3.74
N GLY A 128 -15.70 -15.50 -2.74
CA GLY A 128 -16.61 -16.39 -2.00
C GLY A 128 -17.16 -17.60 -2.78
N GLY A 129 -16.62 -17.89 -3.97
CA GLY A 129 -16.98 -19.06 -4.76
C GLY A 129 -16.42 -20.39 -4.22
N PRO A 130 -16.80 -21.54 -4.80
CA PRO A 130 -16.37 -22.86 -4.33
C PRO A 130 -14.85 -23.10 -4.45
N ASN A 131 -14.19 -22.41 -5.37
CA ASN A 131 -12.73 -22.46 -5.56
C ASN A 131 -11.99 -21.34 -4.83
N ALA A 132 -12.71 -20.48 -4.11
CA ALA A 132 -12.12 -19.36 -3.40
C ALA A 132 -11.30 -19.88 -2.22
N ILE A 133 -10.12 -19.31 -2.04
CA ILE A 133 -9.20 -19.66 -0.96
C ILE A 133 -8.85 -18.42 -0.14
N PRO A 134 -8.47 -18.58 1.13
CA PRO A 134 -8.04 -17.45 1.92
C PRO A 134 -6.74 -16.89 1.36
N ARG A 135 -6.53 -15.58 1.46
CA ARG A 135 -5.39 -14.89 0.83
C ARG A 135 -4.32 -14.43 1.84
N TRP A 136 -4.35 -14.94 3.07
CA TRP A 136 -3.37 -14.62 4.13
C TRP A 136 -1.92 -15.02 3.79
N PHE A 137 -1.70 -15.87 2.79
CA PHE A 137 -0.35 -16.27 2.36
C PHE A 137 0.24 -15.34 1.30
N ASP A 138 -0.55 -14.43 0.76
CA ASP A 138 -0.14 -13.49 -0.28
C ASP A 138 0.92 -12.52 0.23
N THR A 139 1.73 -12.04 -0.70
CA THR A 139 2.90 -11.24 -0.38
C THR A 139 2.55 -9.85 0.11
N GLU A 140 1.52 -9.24 -0.46
CA GLU A 140 1.02 -7.90 -0.15
C GLU A 140 0.45 -7.88 1.26
N TYR A 141 -0.37 -8.88 1.61
CA TYR A 141 -0.88 -9.06 2.96
C TYR A 141 0.25 -9.15 4.00
N LYS A 142 1.23 -10.03 3.76
CA LYS A 142 2.37 -10.21 4.67
C LYS A 142 3.21 -8.95 4.84
N ILE A 143 3.44 -8.20 3.76
CA ILE A 143 4.21 -6.95 3.83
C ILE A 143 3.43 -5.87 4.57
N MET A 144 2.13 -5.70 4.31
CA MET A 144 1.30 -4.73 5.03
C MET A 144 1.25 -5.02 6.53
N GLU A 145 1.08 -6.29 6.92
CA GLU A 145 1.13 -6.72 8.33
C GLU A 145 2.50 -6.46 8.97
N ASP A 146 3.61 -6.78 8.27
CA ASP A 146 4.96 -6.54 8.77
C ASP A 146 5.26 -5.04 8.97
N ILE A 147 4.80 -4.18 8.04
CA ILE A 147 4.89 -2.72 8.19
C ILE A 147 4.05 -2.25 9.38
N ALA A 148 2.77 -2.63 9.44
CA ALA A 148 1.85 -2.19 10.50
C ALA A 148 2.28 -2.68 11.89
N SER A 149 2.89 -3.87 12.00
CA SER A 149 3.45 -4.38 13.26
C SER A 149 4.58 -3.51 13.83
N ARG A 150 5.16 -2.62 13.00
CA ARG A 150 6.29 -1.76 13.33
C ARG A 150 5.91 -0.29 13.42
N LEU A 151 4.63 0.01 13.20
CA LEU A 151 4.13 1.37 13.12
C LEU A 151 3.04 1.57 14.18
N PRO A 152 3.43 1.86 15.44
CA PRO A 152 2.45 1.98 16.53
C PRO A 152 1.60 3.24 16.44
N ASP A 153 2.11 4.30 15.82
CA ASP A 153 1.42 5.60 15.69
C ASP A 153 0.73 5.69 14.32
N PRO A 154 -0.62 5.75 14.26
CA PRO A 154 -1.36 5.86 13.02
C PRO A 154 -1.29 7.26 12.37
N SER A 155 -0.87 8.29 13.12
CA SER A 155 -0.87 9.68 12.65
C SER A 155 0.35 10.05 11.78
N VAL A 156 1.34 9.17 11.70
CA VAL A 156 2.57 9.37 10.92
C VAL A 156 2.29 9.56 9.43
N GLU A 157 3.05 10.46 8.83
CA GLU A 157 3.04 10.70 7.39
C GLU A 157 4.15 9.90 6.70
N GLY A 158 3.91 9.46 5.47
CA GLY A 158 4.97 8.90 4.64
C GLY A 158 4.45 8.22 3.38
N ARG A 159 5.34 7.50 2.72
CA ARG A 159 5.02 6.81 1.47
C ARG A 159 5.52 5.39 1.47
N ILE A 160 4.72 4.50 0.88
CA ILE A 160 5.08 3.13 0.59
C ILE A 160 5.09 2.96 -0.94
N LEU A 161 6.21 2.47 -1.47
CA LEU A 161 6.28 1.94 -2.82
C LEU A 161 6.29 0.42 -2.73
N LEU A 162 5.23 -0.23 -3.18
CA LEU A 162 5.07 -1.68 -3.20
C LEU A 162 5.22 -2.18 -4.64
N PHE A 163 6.10 -3.15 -4.86
CA PHE A 163 6.14 -3.95 -6.08
C PHE A 163 5.55 -5.33 -5.83
N THR A 164 4.69 -5.79 -6.74
CA THR A 164 4.13 -7.14 -6.79
C THR A 164 4.40 -7.75 -8.16
N GLU A 165 4.67 -9.05 -8.23
CA GLU A 165 4.85 -9.70 -9.54
C GLU A 165 3.53 -9.75 -10.34
N LEU A 166 2.43 -10.02 -9.65
CA LEU A 166 1.08 -10.12 -10.21
C LEU A 166 0.25 -8.92 -9.74
N GLU A 167 -0.66 -8.43 -10.57
CA GLU A 167 -1.62 -7.41 -10.17
C GLU A 167 -2.32 -7.85 -8.87
N PRO A 168 -2.42 -6.97 -7.85
CA PRO A 168 -2.98 -7.36 -6.56
C PRO A 168 -4.40 -7.90 -6.71
N CYS A 169 -4.66 -9.09 -6.19
CA CYS A 169 -6.02 -9.63 -6.18
C CYS A 169 -6.95 -8.75 -5.32
N ARG A 170 -8.27 -8.92 -5.49
CA ARG A 170 -9.29 -8.15 -4.74
C ARG A 170 -9.08 -8.17 -3.22
N SER A 171 -8.61 -9.30 -2.67
CA SER A 171 -8.30 -9.38 -1.24
C SER A 171 -7.10 -8.51 -0.85
N CYS A 172 -6.01 -8.56 -1.63
CA CYS A 172 -4.81 -7.77 -1.35
C CYS A 172 -5.06 -6.28 -1.53
N TRP A 173 -5.87 -5.90 -2.53
CA TRP A 173 -6.37 -4.53 -2.67
C TRP A 173 -7.14 -4.07 -1.43
N GLY A 174 -8.05 -4.91 -0.92
CA GLY A 174 -8.79 -4.65 0.32
C GLY A 174 -7.89 -4.48 1.54
N VAL A 175 -6.82 -5.25 1.67
CA VAL A 175 -5.83 -5.12 2.76
C VAL A 175 -5.13 -3.76 2.70
N MET A 176 -4.70 -3.31 1.51
CA MET A 176 -4.07 -1.99 1.38
C MET A 176 -5.05 -0.85 1.69
N LYS A 177 -6.33 -0.99 1.34
CA LYS A 177 -7.37 -0.02 1.73
C LYS A 177 -7.58 0.02 3.25
N GLN A 178 -7.59 -1.14 3.92
CA GLN A 178 -7.64 -1.19 5.39
C GLN A 178 -6.40 -0.51 6.01
N PHE A 179 -5.21 -0.70 5.43
CA PHE A 179 -3.99 -0.01 5.86
C PHE A 179 -4.17 1.52 5.75
N LEU A 180 -4.61 2.02 4.60
CA LEU A 180 -4.83 3.46 4.37
C LEU A 180 -5.91 4.06 5.28
N ALA A 181 -6.92 3.28 5.65
CA ALA A 181 -7.95 3.72 6.58
C ALA A 181 -7.43 3.88 8.02
N ILE A 182 -6.42 3.09 8.42
CA ILE A 182 -5.75 3.23 9.73
C ILE A 182 -4.70 4.35 9.69
N TYR A 183 -3.85 4.37 8.65
CA TYR A 183 -2.74 5.31 8.51
C TYR A 183 -3.06 6.39 7.47
N THR A 184 -3.88 7.35 7.89
CA THR A 184 -4.56 8.29 6.98
C THR A 184 -3.62 9.26 6.28
N ASN A 185 -2.40 9.42 6.79
CA ASN A 185 -1.36 10.31 6.25
C ASN A 185 -0.29 9.53 5.44
N ILE A 186 -0.50 8.23 5.20
CA ILE A 186 0.39 7.43 4.35
C ILE A 186 -0.18 7.30 2.94
N GLU A 187 0.69 7.42 1.93
CA GLU A 187 0.39 7.10 0.55
C GLU A 187 0.97 5.74 0.16
N ILE A 188 0.25 4.98 -0.66
CA ILE A 188 0.73 3.71 -1.22
C ILE A 188 0.70 3.81 -2.74
N GLU A 189 1.85 3.59 -3.37
CA GLU A 189 1.96 3.32 -4.81
C GLU A 189 2.29 1.84 -5.01
N VAL A 190 1.58 1.19 -5.92
CA VAL A 190 1.72 -0.22 -6.25
C VAL A 190 2.17 -0.34 -7.71
N LEU A 191 3.32 -0.98 -7.88
CA LEU A 191 3.88 -1.39 -9.16
C LEU A 191 3.60 -2.88 -9.36
N TYR A 192 3.07 -3.25 -10.52
CA TYR A 192 2.88 -4.66 -10.87
C TYR A 192 3.50 -5.03 -12.22
N ASN A 193 3.87 -6.30 -12.39
CA ASN A 193 4.48 -6.78 -13.64
C ASN A 193 3.44 -7.42 -14.59
N TRP A 194 2.68 -8.40 -14.10
CA TRP A 194 1.71 -9.15 -14.90
C TRP A 194 0.28 -8.95 -14.38
N PRO A 195 -0.74 -8.80 -15.25
CA PRO A 195 -2.14 -8.83 -14.84
C PRO A 195 -2.57 -10.23 -14.36
#